data_AF-A0A4V3RAR0-F1
#
_entry.id   AF-A0A4V3RAR0-F1
#
_cell.length_a   1.000
_cell.length_b   1.000
_cell.length_c   1.000
_cell.angle_alpha   90.00
_cell.angle_beta   90.00
_cell.angle_gamma   90.00
#
_symmetry.space_group_name_H-M   'P 1'
#
loop_
_entity.id
_entity.type
_entity.pdbx_description
1 polymer ?
#
loop_
_entity_poly.entity_id
_entity_poly.type
_entity_poly.pdbx_seq_one_letter_code
_entity_poly.pdbx_strand_id
1 'polypeptide(L)'
;MKARVYIEYHPNDQIRVETLIYMLNGNGIQTTKSFYHELDDYREYTENILKENDLIIWVLSKNTLKNDFLCWYLSVISEIEFLEENRKLMLPIFIDVDIPVFDFLSGRVRYLIVGESSVEQYNDIVHTIQINAGQRFFNEAFRRNCKQEAIRRLHKAYVDKNLILFCGAGISVGSGIPTWNNLLIRCFLKSSNLTSSYTNVLYDMLSKDLYLNQAVLARMIKNSNEKDFYKLVQQVLYENKEKDETETIKAIVELCEPSKDSGVQSIVTYNFDDLLECNLRNRNIKYQNRPADAPIEKDSLPIYHVHGFLPRDFDDKDICHIVFSEDEYHEQYSDPHNNATLTQQKALETSTCLYVGISFTDPNMRRLADVYIKRHQNCKINPRHYLIKQKPRTNLNWEHCFLSQKKVLEQIMFLEERDAESFGFRIIWIDEFNEITQLFKDIKNGNIR
;
A
#
# COMPACT_ATOMS: atom_id res chain seq x y z
N MET A 1 0.03 -13.42 24.04
CA MET A 1 -1.37 -13.24 24.48
C MET A 1 -2.13 -14.51 24.17
N LYS A 2 -3.05 -14.93 25.04
CA LYS A 2 -3.95 -16.06 24.75
C LYS A 2 -5.07 -15.54 23.84
N ALA A 3 -5.36 -16.25 22.74
CA ALA A 3 -6.45 -15.88 21.84
C ALA A 3 -7.79 -15.91 22.60
N ARG A 4 -8.61 -14.87 22.44
CA ARG A 4 -9.95 -14.76 23.03
C ARG A 4 -11.01 -15.01 21.97
N VAL A 5 -11.88 -15.97 22.22
CA VAL A 5 -12.89 -16.44 21.27
C VAL A 5 -14.27 -16.31 21.90
N TYR A 6 -15.17 -15.65 21.19
CA TYR A 6 -16.58 -15.59 21.53
C TYR A 6 -17.35 -16.67 20.77
N ILE A 7 -18.21 -17.45 21.42
CA ILE A 7 -18.94 -18.55 20.81
C ILE A 7 -20.44 -18.33 20.94
N GLU A 8 -21.14 -18.27 19.81
CA GLU A 8 -22.60 -18.22 19.79
C GLU A 8 -23.20 -19.51 19.28
N TYR A 9 -24.28 -19.96 19.93
CA TYR A 9 -24.89 -21.25 19.62
C TYR A 9 -26.36 -21.32 20.05
N HIS A 10 -27.08 -22.32 19.54
CA HIS A 10 -28.46 -22.58 19.95
C HIS A 10 -28.48 -23.34 21.29
N PRO A 11 -29.39 -23.06 22.26
CA PRO A 11 -29.41 -23.71 23.57
C PRO A 11 -29.34 -25.24 23.54
N ASN A 12 -30.04 -25.87 22.59
CA ASN A 12 -30.04 -27.33 22.41
C ASN A 12 -28.68 -27.93 22.00
N ASP A 13 -27.70 -27.11 21.59
CA ASP A 13 -26.36 -27.56 21.20
C ASP A 13 -25.34 -27.49 22.36
N GLN A 14 -25.79 -27.12 23.56
CA GLN A 14 -24.92 -26.84 24.72
C GLN A 14 -23.89 -27.94 24.98
N ILE A 15 -24.30 -29.22 25.03
CA ILE A 15 -23.39 -30.33 25.34
C ILE A 15 -22.20 -30.37 24.36
N ARG A 16 -22.45 -30.13 23.08
CA ARG A 16 -21.40 -30.17 22.04
C ARG A 16 -20.50 -28.94 22.13
N VAL A 17 -21.08 -27.77 22.42
CA VAL A 17 -20.32 -26.52 22.59
C VAL A 17 -19.44 -26.55 23.83
N GLU A 18 -19.89 -27.12 24.96
CA GLU A 18 -19.03 -27.29 26.13
C GLU A 18 -17.81 -28.17 25.83
N THR A 19 -17.98 -29.18 24.98
CA THR A 19 -16.87 -30.06 24.55
C THR A 19 -15.84 -29.26 23.75
N LEU A 20 -16.29 -28.44 22.79
CA LEU A 20 -15.42 -27.53 22.04
C LEU A 20 -14.70 -26.55 22.97
N ILE A 21 -15.41 -25.93 23.90
CA ILE A 21 -14.87 -25.00 24.89
C ILE A 21 -13.78 -25.66 25.74
N TYR A 22 -14.03 -26.88 26.23
CA TYR A 22 -13.05 -27.64 26.99
C TYR A 22 -11.76 -27.85 26.20
N MET A 23 -11.87 -28.23 24.92
CA MET A 23 -10.73 -28.44 24.03
C MET A 23 -9.96 -27.15 23.73
N LEU A 24 -10.66 -26.05 23.43
CA LEU A 24 -10.05 -24.75 23.17
C LEU A 24 -9.31 -24.23 24.42
N ASN A 25 -9.96 -24.28 25.58
CA ASN A 25 -9.37 -23.88 26.86
C ASN A 25 -8.15 -24.74 27.22
N GLY A 26 -8.22 -26.05 26.97
CA GLY A 26 -7.10 -26.98 27.13
C GLY A 26 -5.87 -26.64 26.28
N ASN A 27 -6.08 -25.97 25.14
CA ASN A 27 -5.02 -25.49 24.25
C ASN A 27 -4.68 -24.01 24.43
N GLY A 28 -5.05 -23.42 25.57
CA GLY A 28 -4.67 -22.06 25.96
C GLY A 28 -5.45 -20.95 25.26
N ILE A 29 -6.57 -21.25 24.61
CA ILE A 29 -7.49 -20.28 24.01
C ILE A 29 -8.54 -19.91 25.06
N GLN A 30 -8.76 -18.63 25.32
CA GLN A 30 -9.82 -18.15 26.22
C GLN A 30 -11.14 -18.10 25.48
N THR A 31 -12.21 -18.61 26.11
CA THR A 31 -13.53 -18.66 25.49
C THR A 31 -14.58 -17.91 26.32
N THR A 32 -15.44 -17.18 25.64
CA THR A 32 -16.69 -16.62 26.16
C THR A 32 -17.83 -17.15 25.29
N LYS A 33 -19.05 -17.25 25.82
CA LYS A 33 -20.16 -17.85 25.10
C LYS A 33 -21.49 -17.13 25.34
N SER A 34 -22.37 -17.19 24.36
CA SER A 34 -23.75 -16.73 24.47
C SER A 34 -24.68 -17.60 23.62
N PHE A 35 -25.97 -17.52 23.92
CA PHE A 35 -26.98 -18.06 23.04
C PHE A 35 -27.26 -17.08 21.90
N TYR A 36 -27.81 -17.59 20.81
CA TYR A 36 -28.38 -16.74 19.78
C TYR A 36 -29.54 -15.91 20.34
N HIS A 37 -29.57 -14.64 19.95
CA HIS A 37 -30.57 -13.64 20.35
C HIS A 37 -31.01 -12.83 19.14
N GLU A 38 -32.31 -12.62 18.99
CA GLU A 38 -32.87 -11.63 18.08
C GLU A 38 -32.54 -10.24 18.63
N LEU A 39 -31.75 -9.46 17.88
CA LEU A 39 -31.34 -8.11 18.25
C LEU A 39 -31.70 -7.15 17.11
N ASP A 40 -32.19 -5.96 17.44
CA ASP A 40 -32.55 -4.95 16.43
C ASP A 40 -31.32 -4.45 15.65
N ASP A 41 -30.15 -4.35 16.31
CA ASP A 41 -28.87 -3.99 15.69
C ASP A 41 -27.77 -4.99 16.09
N TYR A 42 -27.73 -6.12 15.38
CA TYR A 42 -26.72 -7.16 15.60
C TYR A 42 -25.31 -6.74 15.12
N ARG A 43 -25.21 -5.72 14.27
CA ARG A 43 -23.93 -5.19 13.82
C ARG A 43 -23.21 -4.50 14.97
N GLU A 44 -23.86 -3.54 15.63
CA GLU A 44 -23.26 -2.85 16.78
C GLU A 44 -22.85 -3.85 17.88
N TYR A 45 -23.69 -4.86 18.09
CA TYR A 45 -23.40 -5.96 19.01
C TYR A 45 -22.13 -6.74 18.64
N THR A 46 -21.99 -7.14 17.37
CA THR A 46 -20.79 -7.84 16.87
C THR A 46 -19.53 -6.98 17.00
N GLU A 47 -19.63 -5.69 16.66
CA GLU A 47 -18.52 -4.74 16.80
C GLU A 47 -18.07 -4.62 18.27
N ASN A 48 -19.02 -4.61 19.22
CA ASN A 48 -18.74 -4.59 20.64
C ASN A 48 -18.05 -5.87 21.12
N ILE A 49 -18.52 -7.05 20.70
CA ILE A 49 -17.87 -8.33 21.03
C ILE A 49 -16.42 -8.34 20.56
N LEU A 50 -16.16 -7.85 19.34
CA LEU A 50 -14.82 -7.80 18.76
C LEU A 50 -13.91 -6.75 19.39
N LYS A 51 -14.40 -5.85 20.26
CA LYS A 51 -13.50 -5.01 21.08
C LYS A 51 -12.75 -5.85 22.12
N GLU A 52 -13.41 -6.87 22.65
CA GLU A 52 -12.90 -7.71 23.75
C GLU A 52 -12.47 -9.11 23.31
N ASN A 53 -12.84 -9.54 22.10
CA ASN A 53 -12.51 -10.85 21.57
C ASN A 53 -11.74 -10.74 20.25
N ASP A 54 -10.87 -11.73 20.04
CA ASP A 54 -10.00 -11.82 18.87
C ASP A 54 -10.72 -12.56 17.71
N LEU A 55 -11.80 -13.29 18.04
CA LEU A 55 -12.58 -14.10 17.12
C LEU A 55 -14.02 -14.30 17.61
N ILE A 56 -14.97 -14.47 16.68
CA ILE A 56 -16.33 -14.98 16.95
C ILE A 56 -16.48 -16.31 16.20
N ILE A 57 -17.01 -17.32 16.87
CA ILE A 57 -17.41 -18.62 16.32
C ILE A 57 -18.94 -18.71 16.39
N TRP A 58 -19.59 -18.83 15.25
CA TRP A 58 -21.01 -19.14 15.17
C TRP A 58 -21.22 -20.65 15.01
N VAL A 59 -21.91 -21.30 15.93
CA VAL A 59 -22.22 -22.73 15.86
C VAL A 59 -23.56 -22.92 15.16
N LEU A 60 -23.54 -23.54 13.99
CA LEU A 60 -24.74 -23.77 13.18
C LEU A 60 -25.13 -25.25 13.22
N SER A 61 -26.39 -25.56 13.56
CA SER A 61 -26.88 -26.94 13.65
C SER A 61 -28.28 -27.08 13.08
N LYS A 62 -28.83 -28.31 13.09
CA LYS A 62 -30.25 -28.56 12.76
C LYS A 62 -31.19 -27.74 13.65
N ASN A 63 -30.78 -27.43 14.87
CA ASN A 63 -31.57 -26.61 15.79
C ASN A 63 -31.58 -25.14 15.34
N THR A 64 -30.46 -24.62 14.85
CA THR A 64 -30.37 -23.27 14.29
C THR A 64 -31.21 -23.11 13.01
N LEU A 65 -31.24 -24.15 12.15
CA LEU A 65 -32.01 -24.16 10.90
C LEU A 65 -33.52 -24.09 11.10
N LYS A 66 -34.04 -24.78 12.12
CA LYS A 66 -35.48 -24.94 12.36
C LYS A 66 -36.16 -23.67 12.87
N ASN A 67 -35.40 -22.64 13.22
CA ASN A 67 -35.90 -21.49 13.97
C ASN A 67 -35.96 -20.21 13.11
N ASP A 68 -35.84 -20.27 11.78
CA ASP A 68 -35.77 -19.13 10.84
C ASP A 68 -34.62 -18.09 11.08
N PHE A 69 -33.95 -18.15 12.24
CA PHE A 69 -32.79 -17.35 12.62
C PHE A 69 -31.63 -17.43 11.63
N LEU A 70 -31.46 -18.57 10.96
CA LEU A 70 -30.34 -18.78 10.06
C LEU A 70 -30.32 -17.74 8.94
N CYS A 71 -31.45 -17.45 8.29
CA CYS A 71 -31.50 -16.49 7.18
C CYS A 71 -31.13 -15.06 7.64
N TRP A 72 -31.59 -14.68 8.84
CA TRP A 72 -31.29 -13.39 9.44
C TRP A 72 -29.80 -13.28 9.81
N TYR A 73 -29.25 -14.24 10.54
CA TYR A 73 -27.82 -14.28 10.86
C TYR A 73 -26.94 -14.33 9.61
N LEU A 74 -27.33 -15.08 8.58
CA LEU A 74 -26.60 -15.12 7.31
C LEU A 74 -26.62 -13.76 6.58
N SER A 75 -27.75 -13.04 6.60
CA SER A 75 -27.80 -11.68 6.04
C SER A 75 -26.89 -10.72 6.80
N VAL A 76 -26.89 -10.80 8.13
CA VAL A 76 -26.07 -9.90 8.95
C VAL A 76 -24.59 -10.25 8.86
N ILE A 77 -24.22 -11.53 8.87
CA ILE A 77 -22.84 -11.99 8.64
C ILE A 77 -22.36 -11.49 7.27
N SER A 78 -23.18 -11.64 6.22
CA SER A 78 -22.84 -11.14 4.89
C SER A 78 -22.69 -9.62 4.85
N GLU A 79 -23.51 -8.87 5.61
CA GLU A 79 -23.45 -7.41 5.67
C GLU A 79 -22.20 -6.94 6.44
N ILE A 80 -21.86 -7.59 7.55
CA ILE A 80 -20.65 -7.33 8.33
C ILE A 80 -19.38 -7.67 7.53
N GLU A 81 -19.38 -8.76 6.75
CA GLU A 81 -18.28 -9.07 5.84
C GLU A 81 -18.14 -8.06 4.69
N PHE A 82 -19.24 -7.41 4.30
CA PHE A 82 -19.28 -6.45 3.19
C PHE A 82 -18.92 -5.02 3.63
N LEU A 83 -19.25 -4.63 4.86
CA LEU A 83 -19.05 -3.28 5.39
C LEU A 83 -17.72 -3.18 6.15
N GLU A 84 -16.70 -2.79 5.39
CA GLU A 84 -15.44 -2.10 5.76
C GLU A 84 -14.83 -2.34 7.16
N GLU A 85 -13.55 -2.81 7.16
CA GLU A 85 -12.77 -3.20 8.33
C GLU A 85 -13.42 -4.32 9.16
N ASN A 86 -13.01 -5.57 8.96
CA ASN A 86 -12.31 -6.28 10.03
C ASN A 86 -12.03 -7.73 9.65
N ARG A 87 -10.97 -8.21 10.31
CA ARG A 87 -10.72 -9.53 10.88
C ARG A 87 -11.29 -10.71 10.11
N LYS A 88 -10.48 -11.75 9.92
CA LYS A 88 -11.05 -13.08 9.68
C LYS A 88 -11.94 -13.41 10.89
N LEU A 89 -13.21 -13.02 10.83
CA LEU A 89 -14.32 -13.64 11.55
C LEU A 89 -14.27 -15.08 11.08
N MET A 90 -13.71 -15.98 11.89
CA MET A 90 -13.72 -17.37 11.52
C MET A 90 -15.12 -17.92 11.72
N LEU A 91 -15.83 -18.07 10.61
CA LEU A 91 -16.31 -19.35 10.09
C LEU A 91 -17.27 -20.15 10.98
N PRO A 92 -18.49 -20.42 10.48
CA PRO A 92 -19.44 -21.23 11.21
C PRO A 92 -18.94 -22.67 11.38
N ILE A 93 -19.03 -23.17 12.61
CA ILE A 93 -18.77 -24.58 12.94
C ILE A 93 -20.12 -25.29 12.86
N PHE A 94 -20.28 -26.12 11.83
CA PHE A 94 -21.50 -26.90 11.66
C PHE A 94 -21.40 -28.21 12.43
N ILE A 95 -22.35 -28.43 13.34
CA ILE A 95 -22.43 -29.66 14.16
C ILE A 95 -23.76 -30.37 13.88
N ASP A 96 -23.94 -30.82 12.64
CA ASP A 96 -24.81 -31.94 12.24
C ASP A 96 -24.52 -32.34 10.78
N VAL A 97 -24.68 -33.62 10.45
CA VAL A 97 -24.21 -34.22 9.17
C VAL A 97 -25.11 -33.87 7.97
N ASP A 98 -26.33 -33.35 8.21
CA ASP A 98 -27.38 -33.22 7.19
C ASP A 98 -27.77 -31.78 6.82
N ILE A 99 -26.85 -30.81 6.93
CA ILE A 99 -27.14 -29.41 6.61
C ILE A 99 -26.60 -29.05 5.22
N PRO A 100 -27.44 -28.54 4.29
CA PRO A 100 -26.95 -28.06 3.00
C PRO A 100 -26.00 -26.86 3.20
N VAL A 101 -24.76 -26.99 2.70
CA VAL A 101 -23.84 -25.86 2.59
C VAL A 101 -24.43 -24.91 1.55
N PHE A 102 -24.85 -23.72 1.98
CA PHE A 102 -25.41 -22.73 1.06
C PHE A 102 -24.34 -22.23 0.07
N ASP A 103 -24.74 -22.01 -1.19
CA ASP A 103 -23.84 -21.63 -2.29
C ASP A 103 -23.03 -20.34 -2.04
N PHE A 104 -23.48 -19.43 -1.17
CA PHE A 104 -22.72 -18.23 -0.83
C PHE A 104 -21.56 -18.51 0.16
N LEU A 105 -21.61 -19.62 0.92
CA LEU A 105 -20.52 -20.08 1.80
C LEU A 105 -19.41 -20.79 1.02
N SER A 106 -19.75 -21.41 -0.11
CA SER A 106 -18.90 -22.37 -0.84
C SER A 106 -17.63 -21.77 -1.47
N GLY A 107 -17.47 -20.45 -1.48
CA GLY A 107 -16.30 -19.78 -2.06
C GLY A 107 -15.59 -18.75 -1.17
N ARG A 108 -16.16 -18.36 -0.03
CA ARG A 108 -15.67 -17.22 0.80
C ARG A 108 -15.45 -17.57 2.26
N VAL A 109 -16.08 -18.65 2.74
CA VAL A 109 -16.16 -19.02 4.15
C VAL A 109 -15.56 -20.44 4.29
N ARG A 110 -14.37 -20.61 4.91
CA ARG A 110 -13.91 -21.94 5.39
C ARG A 110 -14.77 -22.47 6.55
N TYR A 111 -15.99 -22.91 6.32
CA TYR A 111 -16.73 -23.63 7.36
C TYR A 111 -16.02 -24.95 7.72
N LEU A 112 -16.17 -25.39 8.96
CA LEU A 112 -15.68 -26.69 9.41
C LEU A 112 -16.88 -27.55 9.79
N ILE A 113 -16.96 -28.72 9.15
CA ILE A 113 -17.98 -29.73 9.45
C ILE A 113 -17.39 -30.64 10.52
N VAL A 114 -17.90 -30.53 11.75
CA VAL A 114 -17.48 -31.41 12.85
C VAL A 114 -18.57 -32.47 13.01
N GLY A 115 -18.40 -33.60 12.31
CA GLY A 115 -19.19 -34.82 12.54
C GLY A 115 -18.72 -35.58 13.79
N GLU A 116 -18.87 -36.92 13.81
CA GLU A 116 -18.14 -37.82 14.73
C GLU A 116 -16.63 -37.78 14.42
N SER A 117 -16.01 -36.64 14.67
CA SER A 117 -14.72 -36.24 14.09
C SER A 117 -13.55 -36.83 14.87
N SER A 118 -12.52 -37.27 14.14
CA SER A 118 -11.24 -37.71 14.68
C SER A 118 -10.51 -36.58 15.41
N VAL A 119 -9.61 -36.93 16.34
CA VAL A 119 -8.76 -35.99 17.09
C VAL A 119 -7.97 -35.02 16.18
N GLU A 120 -7.65 -35.45 14.95
CA GLU A 120 -6.93 -34.63 13.96
C GLU A 120 -7.70 -33.38 13.54
N GLN A 121 -9.01 -33.48 13.26
CA GLN A 121 -9.81 -32.32 12.85
C GLN A 121 -9.91 -31.26 13.97
N TYR A 122 -9.91 -31.70 15.23
CA TYR A 122 -9.87 -30.78 16.38
C TYR A 122 -8.53 -30.05 16.51
N ASN A 123 -7.42 -30.75 16.29
CA ASN A 123 -6.10 -30.14 16.31
C ASN A 123 -5.94 -29.10 15.20
N ASP A 124 -6.49 -29.36 14.02
CA ASP A 124 -6.52 -28.39 12.92
C ASP A 124 -7.29 -27.12 13.29
N ILE A 125 -8.42 -27.24 14.01
CA ILE A 125 -9.21 -26.10 14.50
C ILE A 125 -8.39 -25.27 15.49
N VAL A 126 -7.83 -25.91 16.51
CA VAL A 126 -7.00 -25.23 17.51
C VAL A 126 -5.84 -24.50 16.85
N HIS A 127 -5.12 -25.17 15.95
CA HIS A 127 -3.99 -24.60 15.24
C HIS A 127 -4.43 -23.41 14.36
N THR A 128 -5.57 -23.55 13.69
CA THR A 128 -6.14 -22.49 12.85
C THR A 128 -6.51 -21.26 13.69
N ILE A 129 -7.13 -21.44 14.87
CA ILE A 129 -7.48 -20.34 15.78
C ILE A 129 -6.21 -19.69 16.35
N GLN A 130 -5.24 -20.48 16.81
CA GLN A 130 -3.98 -19.98 17.34
C GLN A 130 -3.22 -19.13 16.32
N ILE A 131 -3.29 -19.48 15.03
CA ILE A 131 -2.63 -18.70 13.97
C ILE A 131 -3.45 -17.45 13.60
N ASN A 132 -4.78 -17.55 13.50
CA ASN A 132 -5.60 -16.51 12.87
C ASN A 132 -6.27 -15.53 13.83
N ALA A 133 -6.44 -15.88 15.10
CA ALA A 133 -7.17 -15.05 16.05
C ALA A 133 -6.53 -13.65 16.16
N GLY A 134 -7.37 -12.62 16.06
CA GLY A 134 -6.95 -11.21 16.21
C GLY A 134 -6.27 -10.61 14.99
N GLN A 135 -6.01 -11.40 13.93
CA GLN A 135 -5.48 -10.87 12.67
C GLN A 135 -6.49 -9.96 11.99
N ARG A 136 -6.04 -8.78 11.56
CA ARG A 136 -6.84 -7.80 10.81
C ARG A 136 -6.30 -7.69 9.40
N PHE A 137 -7.16 -7.76 8.40
CA PHE A 137 -6.79 -7.48 7.01
C PHE A 137 -8.03 -6.98 6.28
N PHE A 138 -7.82 -6.29 5.17
CA PHE A 138 -8.88 -5.88 4.26
C PHE A 138 -9.15 -6.98 3.25
N ASN A 139 -10.42 -7.32 3.03
CA ASN A 139 -10.77 -8.32 2.01
C ASN A 139 -10.68 -7.72 0.58
N GLU A 140 -10.69 -8.59 -0.43
CA GLU A 140 -10.57 -8.15 -1.84
C GLU A 140 -11.76 -7.29 -2.30
N ALA A 141 -12.96 -7.52 -1.77
CA ALA A 141 -14.15 -6.73 -2.12
C ALA A 141 -14.02 -5.29 -1.63
N PHE A 142 -13.56 -5.10 -0.39
CA PHE A 142 -13.24 -3.80 0.19
C PHE A 142 -12.20 -3.07 -0.65
N ARG A 143 -11.08 -3.72 -0.98
CA ARG A 143 -10.02 -3.09 -1.79
C ARG A 143 -10.52 -2.71 -3.19
N ARG A 144 -11.39 -3.51 -3.79
CA ARG A 144 -12.06 -3.19 -5.06
C ARG A 144 -12.94 -1.95 -4.94
N ASN A 145 -13.77 -1.88 -3.90
CA ASN A 145 -14.63 -0.71 -3.64
C ASN A 145 -13.78 0.55 -3.40
N CYS A 146 -12.71 0.44 -2.62
CA CYS A 146 -11.76 1.53 -2.40
C CYS A 146 -11.08 1.99 -3.70
N LYS A 147 -10.69 1.06 -4.58
CA LYS A 147 -10.13 1.39 -5.91
C LYS A 147 -11.15 2.12 -6.78
N GLN A 148 -12.41 1.68 -6.82
CA GLN A 148 -13.47 2.34 -7.58
C GLN A 148 -13.76 3.76 -7.05
N GLU A 149 -13.83 3.93 -5.73
CA GLU A 149 -14.03 5.25 -5.11
C GLU A 149 -12.83 6.18 -5.35
N ALA A 150 -11.60 5.64 -5.31
CA ALA A 150 -10.40 6.38 -5.65
C ALA A 150 -10.43 6.89 -7.10
N ILE A 151 -10.81 6.04 -8.06
CA ILE A 151 -10.95 6.42 -9.48
C ILE A 151 -11.97 7.56 -9.64
N ARG A 152 -13.13 7.49 -8.97
CA ARG A 152 -14.14 8.56 -9.01
C ARG A 152 -13.59 9.90 -8.53
N ARG A 153 -12.89 9.88 -7.39
CA ARG A 153 -12.32 11.10 -6.79
C ARG A 153 -11.16 11.65 -7.60
N LEU A 154 -10.31 10.79 -8.14
CA LEU A 154 -9.21 11.16 -9.03
C LEU A 154 -9.72 11.73 -10.35
N HIS A 155 -10.76 11.14 -10.95
CA HIS A 155 -11.41 11.68 -12.15
C HIS A 155 -11.99 13.07 -11.86
N LYS A 156 -12.67 13.25 -10.72
CA LYS A 156 -13.16 14.58 -10.31
C LYS A 156 -12.01 15.59 -10.19
N ALA A 157 -10.92 15.23 -9.51
CA ALA A 157 -9.74 16.09 -9.41
C ALA A 157 -9.11 16.40 -10.78
N TYR A 158 -9.10 15.43 -11.70
CA TYR A 158 -8.62 15.63 -13.07
C TYR A 158 -9.49 16.61 -13.87
N VAL A 159 -10.82 16.49 -13.76
CA VAL A 159 -11.78 17.43 -14.37
C VAL A 159 -11.65 18.82 -13.76
N ASP A 160 -11.50 18.92 -12.43
CA ASP A 160 -11.36 20.20 -11.72
C ASP A 160 -9.96 20.83 -11.87
N LYS A 161 -9.05 20.24 -12.66
CA LYS A 161 -7.62 20.62 -12.78
C LYS A 161 -6.92 20.77 -11.44
N ASN A 162 -7.25 19.89 -10.50
CA ASN A 162 -6.74 19.86 -9.14
C ASN A 162 -6.00 18.54 -8.81
N LEU A 163 -5.58 17.81 -9.84
CA LEU A 163 -4.79 16.59 -9.72
C LEU A 163 -3.30 16.89 -9.88
N ILE A 164 -2.50 16.56 -8.88
CA ILE A 164 -1.03 16.63 -8.93
C ILE A 164 -0.46 15.22 -8.89
N LEU A 165 0.46 14.92 -9.80
CA LEU A 165 1.18 13.64 -9.80
C LEU A 165 2.44 13.75 -8.96
N PHE A 166 2.68 12.76 -8.11
CA PHE A 166 3.94 12.56 -7.40
C PHE A 166 4.64 11.34 -7.98
N CYS A 167 5.82 11.53 -8.56
CA CYS A 167 6.55 10.49 -9.29
C CYS A 167 7.84 10.10 -8.55
N GLY A 168 8.05 8.80 -8.38
CA GLY A 168 9.26 8.24 -7.77
C GLY A 168 9.96 7.26 -8.69
N ALA A 169 11.10 6.71 -8.23
CA ALA A 169 12.01 5.98 -9.10
C ALA A 169 11.36 4.78 -9.81
N GLY A 170 10.29 4.23 -9.23
CA GLY A 170 9.53 3.11 -9.82
C GLY A 170 8.98 3.39 -11.22
N ILE A 171 8.74 4.64 -11.61
CA ILE A 171 8.30 4.97 -12.98
C ILE A 171 9.42 4.78 -14.01
N SER A 172 10.68 4.91 -13.58
CA SER A 172 11.87 4.89 -14.42
C SER A 172 12.57 3.52 -14.44
N VAL A 173 12.26 2.62 -13.49
CA VAL A 173 12.90 1.29 -13.39
C VAL A 173 12.78 0.47 -14.67
N GLY A 174 11.61 0.48 -15.31
CA GLY A 174 11.38 -0.25 -16.57
C GLY A 174 12.19 0.28 -17.77
N SER A 175 12.80 1.46 -17.63
CA SER A 175 13.71 2.07 -18.60
C SER A 175 15.18 1.76 -18.33
N GLY A 176 15.48 0.99 -17.26
CA GLY A 176 16.85 0.66 -16.83
C GLY A 176 17.46 1.64 -15.83
N ILE A 177 16.71 2.67 -15.41
CA ILE A 177 17.14 3.62 -14.38
C ILE A 177 17.08 2.94 -13.00
N PRO A 178 18.15 3.01 -12.19
CA PRO A 178 18.17 2.36 -10.89
C PRO A 178 17.23 3.02 -9.86
N THR A 179 16.72 2.23 -8.92
CA THR A 179 16.15 2.76 -7.67
C THR A 179 17.23 3.43 -6.83
N TRP A 180 16.87 4.27 -5.85
CA TRP A 180 17.84 4.97 -5.01
C TRP A 180 18.85 4.03 -4.33
N ASN A 181 18.40 2.90 -3.78
CA ASN A 181 19.29 1.90 -3.16
C ASN A 181 20.29 1.33 -4.18
N ASN A 182 19.81 1.00 -5.37
CA ASN A 182 20.66 0.44 -6.43
C ASN A 182 21.62 1.48 -7.00
N LEU A 183 21.18 2.73 -7.11
CA LEU A 183 22.02 3.86 -7.54
C LEU A 183 23.18 4.03 -6.55
N LEU A 184 22.88 4.08 -5.25
CA LEU A 184 23.88 4.22 -4.20
C LEU A 184 24.92 3.08 -4.21
N ILE A 185 24.46 1.83 -4.31
CA ILE A 185 25.36 0.66 -4.35
C ILE A 185 26.25 0.70 -5.59
N ARG A 186 25.70 1.08 -6.75
CA ARG A 186 26.50 1.22 -7.98
C ARG A 186 27.50 2.36 -7.88
N CYS A 187 27.14 3.50 -7.28
CA CYS A 187 28.08 4.59 -7.00
C CYS A 187 29.21 4.12 -6.06
N PHE A 188 28.89 3.36 -5.00
CA PHE A 188 29.88 2.78 -4.10
C PHE A 188 30.85 1.85 -4.83
N LEU A 189 30.31 0.95 -5.67
CA LEU A 189 31.11 0.02 -6.46
C LEU A 189 32.06 0.75 -7.40
N LYS A 190 31.55 1.74 -8.13
CA LYS A 190 32.31 2.47 -9.15
C LYS A 190 33.37 3.39 -8.53
N SER A 191 33.04 4.10 -7.45
CA SER A 191 34.02 4.88 -6.68
C SER A 191 35.11 4.01 -6.03
N SER A 192 34.78 2.75 -5.70
CA SER A 192 35.73 1.79 -5.12
C SER A 192 36.48 0.94 -6.17
N ASN A 193 36.29 1.16 -7.47
CA ASN A 193 36.80 0.31 -8.56
C ASN A 193 36.46 -1.19 -8.41
N LEU A 194 35.30 -1.50 -7.85
CA LEU A 194 34.77 -2.84 -7.68
C LEU A 194 33.82 -3.22 -8.83
N THR A 195 33.76 -4.50 -9.18
CA THR A 195 32.92 -4.97 -10.29
C THR A 195 31.45 -5.07 -9.92
N SER A 196 30.56 -4.92 -10.93
CA SER A 196 29.11 -5.02 -10.76
C SER A 196 28.62 -6.40 -10.28
N SER A 197 29.45 -7.45 -10.40
CA SER A 197 29.18 -8.79 -9.85
C SER A 197 28.96 -8.79 -8.33
N TYR A 198 29.46 -7.78 -7.61
CA TYR A 198 29.30 -7.64 -6.16
C TYR A 198 28.01 -6.94 -5.74
N THR A 199 27.18 -6.46 -6.69
CA THR A 199 25.96 -5.68 -6.37
C THR A 199 25.04 -6.39 -5.38
N ASN A 200 24.70 -7.66 -5.64
CA ASN A 200 23.80 -8.43 -4.78
C ASN A 200 24.44 -8.76 -3.42
N VAL A 201 25.74 -9.05 -3.40
CA VAL A 201 26.49 -9.35 -2.17
C VAL A 201 26.55 -8.12 -1.26
N LEU A 202 26.85 -6.96 -1.83
CA LEU A 202 26.87 -5.69 -1.09
C LEU A 202 25.47 -5.27 -0.66
N TYR A 203 24.45 -5.47 -1.48
CA TYR A 203 23.06 -5.21 -1.09
C TYR A 203 22.71 -6.02 0.17
N ASP A 204 23.01 -7.32 0.16
CA ASP A 204 22.74 -8.21 1.30
C ASP A 204 23.58 -7.82 2.52
N MET A 205 24.86 -7.53 2.36
CA MET A 205 25.74 -7.13 3.48
C MET A 205 25.36 -5.77 4.08
N LEU A 206 25.03 -4.79 3.25
CA LEU A 206 24.56 -3.47 3.70
C LEU A 206 23.22 -3.56 4.42
N SER A 207 22.31 -4.42 3.93
CA SER A 207 20.97 -4.57 4.50
C SER A 207 20.93 -5.46 5.76
N LYS A 208 21.82 -6.45 5.88
CA LYS A 208 21.79 -7.44 6.97
C LYS A 208 22.84 -7.19 8.07
N ASP A 209 24.05 -6.78 7.68
CA ASP A 209 25.20 -6.82 8.59
C ASP A 209 25.64 -5.42 9.07
N LEU A 210 25.51 -4.41 8.19
CA LEU A 210 26.10 -3.11 8.47
C LEU A 210 25.12 -2.08 9.07
N TYR A 211 23.80 -2.32 9.00
CA TYR A 211 22.74 -1.38 9.46
C TYR A 211 23.02 0.09 9.07
N LEU A 212 23.75 0.31 7.98
CA LEU A 212 24.21 1.64 7.59
C LEU A 212 23.03 2.39 6.98
N ASN A 213 22.74 3.56 7.53
CA ASN A 213 21.80 4.47 6.90
C ASN A 213 22.33 4.84 5.50
N GLN A 214 21.50 4.63 4.48
CA GLN A 214 21.85 4.86 3.09
C GLN A 214 22.26 6.33 2.83
N ALA A 215 21.67 7.29 3.53
CA ALA A 215 22.06 8.70 3.44
C ALA A 215 23.46 8.97 4.02
N VAL A 216 23.87 8.20 5.04
CA VAL A 216 25.22 8.26 5.63
C VAL A 216 26.24 7.66 4.67
N LEU A 217 25.92 6.51 4.06
CA LEU A 217 26.78 5.91 3.04
C LEU A 217 26.97 6.84 1.83
N ALA A 218 25.89 7.49 1.38
CA ALA A 218 25.95 8.51 0.35
C ALA A 218 26.94 9.64 0.71
N ARG A 219 26.89 10.13 1.95
CA ARG A 219 27.79 11.17 2.47
C ARG A 219 29.25 10.68 2.50
N MET A 220 29.48 9.43 2.88
CA MET A 220 30.81 8.83 2.86
C MET A 220 31.39 8.76 1.45
N ILE A 221 30.59 8.33 0.46
CA ILE A 221 31.00 8.29 -0.96
C ILE A 221 31.35 9.70 -1.44
N LYS A 222 30.47 10.68 -1.20
CA LYS A 222 30.69 12.08 -1.57
C LYS A 222 31.99 12.65 -0.98
N ASN A 223 32.29 12.35 0.28
CA ASN A 223 33.51 12.79 0.97
C ASN A 223 34.77 12.03 0.57
N SER A 224 34.65 10.86 -0.06
CA SER A 224 35.77 9.97 -0.39
C SER A 224 36.63 10.38 -1.59
N ASN A 225 36.52 11.65 -2.02
CA ASN A 225 37.44 12.36 -2.91
C ASN A 225 37.15 12.28 -4.43
N GLU A 226 35.87 12.27 -4.84
CA GLU A 226 35.52 12.52 -6.24
C GLU A 226 35.39 14.01 -6.54
N LYS A 227 36.27 14.52 -7.41
CA LYS A 227 36.19 15.89 -7.96
C LYS A 227 34.93 16.11 -8.82
N ASP A 228 34.18 15.06 -9.16
CA ASP A 228 33.02 15.08 -10.04
C ASP A 228 31.91 14.11 -9.58
N PHE A 229 31.56 14.11 -8.29
CA PHE A 229 30.51 13.24 -7.71
C PHE A 229 29.19 13.25 -8.50
N TYR A 230 28.74 14.42 -8.95
CA TYR A 230 27.53 14.53 -9.75
C TYR A 230 27.65 13.84 -11.12
N LYS A 231 28.83 13.88 -11.75
CA LYS A 231 29.08 13.14 -13.00
C LYS A 231 29.11 11.64 -12.75
N LEU A 232 29.65 11.18 -11.60
CA LEU A 232 29.54 9.77 -11.22
C LEU A 232 28.07 9.36 -11.12
N VAL A 233 27.27 10.09 -10.33
CA VAL A 233 25.85 9.78 -10.12
C VAL A 233 25.11 9.77 -11.46
N GLN A 234 25.31 10.78 -12.31
CA GLN A 234 24.71 10.86 -13.64
C GLN A 234 25.11 9.66 -14.52
N GLN A 235 26.40 9.33 -14.59
CA GLN A 235 26.87 8.18 -15.36
C GLN A 235 26.19 6.88 -14.89
N VAL A 236 26.16 6.64 -13.58
CA VAL A 236 25.54 5.45 -13.00
C VAL A 236 24.02 5.42 -13.21
N LEU A 237 23.37 6.59 -13.18
CA LEU A 237 21.93 6.74 -13.39
C LEU A 237 21.51 6.25 -14.78
N TYR A 238 22.30 6.56 -15.82
CA TYR A 238 21.95 6.25 -17.21
C TYR A 238 22.72 5.07 -17.84
N GLU A 239 23.72 4.49 -17.16
CA GLU A 239 24.61 3.44 -17.70
C GLU A 239 23.85 2.25 -18.31
N ASN A 240 22.75 1.82 -17.68
CA ASN A 240 21.95 0.68 -18.12
C ASN A 240 20.60 1.10 -18.71
N LYS A 241 20.47 2.35 -19.17
CA LYS A 241 19.22 2.84 -19.75
C LYS A 241 18.94 2.16 -21.09
N GLU A 242 17.85 1.41 -21.19
CA GLU A 242 17.51 0.65 -22.38
C GLU A 242 16.59 1.42 -23.34
N LYS A 243 15.60 2.14 -22.80
CA LYS A 243 14.57 2.85 -23.57
C LYS A 243 14.11 4.11 -22.85
N ASP A 244 13.51 5.04 -23.58
CA ASP A 244 12.98 6.28 -22.99
C ASP A 244 11.53 6.13 -22.53
N GLU A 245 10.70 5.42 -23.29
CA GLU A 245 9.28 5.24 -22.98
C GLU A 245 9.00 3.80 -22.50
N THR A 246 8.42 3.68 -21.30
CA THR A 246 7.78 2.46 -20.80
C THR A 246 6.27 2.64 -20.82
N GLU A 247 5.48 1.58 -20.69
CA GLU A 247 4.02 1.71 -20.57
C GLU A 247 3.60 2.62 -19.40
N THR A 248 4.34 2.62 -18.29
CA THR A 248 4.10 3.52 -17.16
C THR A 248 4.35 4.98 -17.52
N ILE A 249 5.50 5.29 -18.13
CA ILE A 249 5.82 6.67 -18.55
C ILE A 249 4.83 7.13 -19.63
N LYS A 250 4.54 6.26 -20.59
CA LYS A 250 3.53 6.47 -21.63
C LYS A 250 2.19 6.86 -21.02
N ALA A 251 1.72 6.10 -20.03
CA ALA A 251 0.45 6.37 -19.33
C ALA A 251 0.48 7.72 -18.60
N ILE A 252 1.57 8.04 -17.90
CA ILE A 252 1.75 9.34 -17.22
C ILE A 252 1.66 10.48 -18.23
N VAL A 253 2.38 10.37 -19.36
CA VAL A 253 2.39 11.39 -20.40
C VAL A 253 1.01 11.54 -21.06
N GLU A 254 0.31 10.43 -21.34
CA GLU A 254 -1.08 10.45 -21.85
C GLU A 254 -2.07 11.13 -20.90
N LEU A 255 -1.89 10.93 -19.59
CA LEU A 255 -2.72 11.59 -18.57
C LEU A 255 -2.43 13.10 -18.52
N CYS A 256 -1.18 13.50 -18.77
CA CYS A 256 -0.73 14.90 -18.77
C CYS A 256 -1.03 15.66 -20.07
N GLU A 257 -1.57 15.00 -21.10
CA GLU A 257 -1.94 15.65 -22.36
C GLU A 257 -2.87 16.85 -22.12
N PRO A 258 -2.60 18.01 -22.74
CA PRO A 258 -3.41 19.21 -22.54
C PRO A 258 -4.87 18.99 -22.94
N SER A 259 -5.78 19.36 -22.05
CA SER A 259 -7.21 19.44 -22.32
C SER A 259 -7.73 20.83 -21.93
N LYS A 260 -8.78 21.30 -22.64
CA LYS A 260 -9.33 22.65 -22.44
C LYS A 260 -9.79 22.85 -21.00
N ASP A 261 -10.55 21.90 -20.48
CA ASP A 261 -11.25 22.03 -19.19
C ASP A 261 -10.82 20.99 -18.15
N SER A 262 -9.94 20.04 -18.49
CA SER A 262 -9.42 19.01 -17.59
C SER A 262 -7.90 18.86 -17.73
N GLY A 263 -7.26 18.18 -16.79
CA GLY A 263 -5.83 17.90 -16.87
C GLY A 263 -5.13 17.70 -15.53
N VAL A 264 -3.88 17.24 -15.62
CA VAL A 264 -2.94 17.26 -14.50
C VAL A 264 -2.45 18.69 -14.31
N GLN A 265 -2.50 19.17 -13.07
CA GLN A 265 -2.09 20.53 -12.70
C GLN A 265 -0.56 20.71 -12.74
N SER A 266 0.16 19.73 -12.21
CA SER A 266 1.62 19.69 -12.19
C SER A 266 2.15 18.31 -11.82
N ILE A 267 3.43 18.08 -12.06
CA ILE A 267 4.16 16.90 -11.59
C ILE A 267 5.17 17.33 -10.51
N VAL A 268 5.21 16.60 -9.41
CA VAL A 268 6.27 16.64 -8.41
C VAL A 268 7.05 15.34 -8.53
N THR A 269 8.34 15.40 -8.80
CA THR A 269 9.17 14.20 -9.00
C THR A 269 10.34 14.18 -8.03
N TYR A 270 10.62 13.00 -7.49
CA TYR A 270 11.80 12.71 -6.67
C TYR A 270 12.95 12.13 -7.51
N ASN A 271 12.72 11.96 -8.82
CA ASN A 271 13.69 11.38 -9.72
C ASN A 271 14.65 12.45 -10.22
N PHE A 272 15.91 12.05 -10.33
CA PHE A 272 16.95 12.87 -10.94
C PHE A 272 16.91 12.81 -12.47
N ASP A 273 16.32 11.76 -13.04
CA ASP A 273 16.36 11.50 -14.48
C ASP A 273 15.49 12.47 -15.32
N ASP A 274 15.75 12.52 -16.63
CA ASP A 274 15.04 13.36 -17.61
C ASP A 274 14.00 12.61 -18.46
N LEU A 275 13.55 11.43 -18.02
CA LEU A 275 12.67 10.60 -18.85
C LEU A 275 11.30 11.25 -19.07
N LEU A 276 10.76 11.94 -18.07
CA LEU A 276 9.47 12.64 -18.21
C LEU A 276 9.57 13.74 -19.27
N GLU A 277 10.61 14.56 -19.18
CA GLU A 277 10.92 15.68 -20.05
C GLU A 277 11.07 15.23 -21.49
N CYS A 278 11.86 14.17 -21.71
CA CYS A 278 12.10 13.63 -23.04
C CYS A 278 10.81 13.11 -23.68
N ASN A 279 9.97 12.40 -22.92
CA ASN A 279 8.72 11.86 -23.46
C ASN A 279 7.65 12.95 -23.67
N LEU A 280 7.57 13.97 -22.80
CA LEU A 280 6.72 15.14 -23.00
C LEU A 280 7.12 15.91 -24.26
N ARG A 281 8.43 16.13 -24.45
CA ARG A 281 8.98 16.78 -25.65
C ARG A 281 8.66 16.00 -26.92
N ASN A 282 8.82 14.68 -26.90
CA ASN A 282 8.52 13.81 -28.04
C ASN A 282 7.04 13.87 -28.47
N ARG A 283 6.13 14.24 -27.55
CA ARG A 283 4.70 14.42 -27.84
C ARG A 283 4.27 15.87 -28.05
N ASN A 284 5.22 16.80 -28.15
CA ASN A 284 4.96 18.23 -28.27
C ASN A 284 4.10 18.80 -27.11
N ILE A 285 4.19 18.21 -25.93
CA ILE A 285 3.56 18.74 -24.72
C ILE A 285 4.51 19.76 -24.12
N LYS A 286 4.05 21.01 -23.99
CA LYS A 286 4.84 22.06 -23.35
C LYS A 286 4.96 21.77 -21.85
N TYR A 287 6.18 21.84 -21.34
CA TYR A 287 6.48 21.65 -19.94
C TYR A 287 7.54 22.64 -19.48
N GLN A 288 7.64 22.84 -18.16
CA GLN A 288 8.62 23.73 -17.55
C GLN A 288 9.18 23.08 -16.30
N ASN A 289 10.48 22.78 -16.30
CA ASN A 289 11.19 22.33 -15.11
C ASN A 289 11.38 23.53 -14.16
N ARG A 290 10.93 23.39 -12.92
CA ARG A 290 10.91 24.49 -11.95
C ARG A 290 11.84 24.22 -10.77
N PRO A 291 12.96 24.94 -10.67
CA PRO A 291 13.73 25.02 -9.43
C PRO A 291 13.16 26.04 -8.43
N ALA A 292 12.58 27.18 -8.87
CA ALA A 292 11.86 28.16 -8.03
C ALA A 292 11.22 29.33 -8.84
N ASP A 293 10.17 29.96 -8.30
CA ASP A 293 9.65 31.35 -8.49
C ASP A 293 9.39 31.95 -9.89
N ALA A 294 9.83 31.36 -10.99
CA ALA A 294 9.50 31.87 -12.33
C ALA A 294 8.00 31.69 -12.64
N PRO A 295 7.31 32.67 -13.25
CA PRO A 295 5.91 32.50 -13.65
C PRO A 295 5.77 31.29 -14.58
N ILE A 296 4.69 30.54 -14.40
CA ILE A 296 4.39 29.37 -15.24
C ILE A 296 4.03 29.88 -16.63
N GLU A 297 4.75 29.40 -17.65
CA GLU A 297 4.41 29.73 -19.02
C GLU A 297 3.00 29.25 -19.40
N LYS A 298 2.32 30.02 -20.25
CA LYS A 298 0.97 29.68 -20.68
C LYS A 298 0.96 28.29 -21.36
N ASP A 299 0.00 27.47 -20.95
CA ASP A 299 -0.22 26.11 -21.46
C ASP A 299 0.97 25.15 -21.22
N SER A 300 1.84 25.47 -20.26
CA SER A 300 2.99 24.63 -19.88
C SER A 300 2.71 23.82 -18.60
N LEU A 301 3.03 22.53 -18.62
CA LEU A 301 2.95 21.64 -17.46
C LEU A 301 4.16 21.87 -16.53
N PRO A 302 3.97 22.31 -15.28
CA PRO A 302 5.07 22.47 -14.34
C PRO A 302 5.58 21.12 -13.83
N ILE A 303 6.90 20.94 -13.81
CA ILE A 303 7.58 19.77 -13.23
C ILE A 303 8.53 20.24 -12.12
N TYR A 304 8.31 19.77 -10.90
CA TYR A 304 9.10 20.13 -9.73
C TYR A 304 9.99 18.96 -9.30
N HIS A 305 11.30 19.10 -9.48
CA HIS A 305 12.28 18.12 -9.04
C HIS A 305 12.70 18.39 -7.59
N VAL A 306 11.96 17.83 -6.63
CA VAL A 306 12.12 18.17 -5.21
C VAL A 306 13.42 17.64 -4.59
N HIS A 307 14.05 16.65 -5.23
CA HIS A 307 15.38 16.15 -4.87
C HIS A 307 16.46 16.55 -5.89
N GLY A 308 16.17 17.47 -6.82
CA GLY A 308 17.12 17.90 -7.86
C GLY A 308 17.01 17.12 -9.17
N PHE A 309 17.74 17.59 -10.18
CA PHE A 309 17.60 17.19 -11.58
C PHE A 309 18.98 17.00 -12.22
N LEU A 310 19.19 15.84 -12.84
CA LEU A 310 20.42 15.42 -13.52
C LEU A 310 20.07 14.88 -14.92
N PRO A 311 19.87 15.76 -15.91
CA PRO A 311 19.59 15.34 -17.29
C PRO A 311 20.78 14.62 -17.94
N ARG A 312 20.54 13.91 -19.04
CA ARG A 312 21.60 13.23 -19.83
C ARG A 312 22.54 14.24 -20.49
N ASP A 313 21.95 15.24 -21.14
CA ASP A 313 22.67 16.36 -21.72
C ASP A 313 22.86 17.40 -20.62
N PHE A 314 24.11 17.57 -20.18
CA PHE A 314 24.46 18.30 -18.98
C PHE A 314 25.61 19.27 -19.25
N ASP A 315 25.40 20.55 -18.95
CA ASP A 315 26.47 21.52 -18.70
C ASP A 315 26.61 21.72 -17.18
N ASP A 316 27.81 21.99 -16.67
CA ASP A 316 28.07 22.22 -15.24
C ASP A 316 27.23 23.40 -14.69
N LYS A 317 26.68 24.25 -15.57
CA LYS A 317 25.78 25.37 -15.24
C LYS A 317 24.31 24.98 -15.05
N ASP A 318 23.91 23.81 -15.54
CA ASP A 318 22.53 23.33 -15.51
C ASP A 318 22.23 22.43 -14.30
N ILE A 319 23.21 22.23 -13.40
CA ILE A 319 23.05 21.45 -12.17
C ILE A 319 22.00 22.11 -11.27
N CYS A 320 20.87 21.43 -11.06
CA CYS A 320 20.08 21.63 -9.86
C CYS A 320 20.64 20.75 -8.75
N HIS A 321 21.06 21.38 -7.65
CA HIS A 321 21.52 20.72 -6.44
C HIS A 321 20.66 19.47 -6.12
N ILE A 322 21.30 18.29 -6.06
CA ILE A 322 20.61 17.04 -5.74
C ILE A 322 20.58 16.78 -4.25
N VAL A 323 19.45 16.29 -3.75
CA VAL A 323 19.31 15.81 -2.37
C VAL A 323 19.67 14.32 -2.38
N PHE A 324 20.93 14.02 -2.08
CA PHE A 324 21.46 12.66 -2.20
C PHE A 324 22.06 12.12 -0.89
N SER A 325 22.81 12.94 -0.16
CA SER A 325 23.45 12.57 1.10
C SER A 325 22.78 13.19 2.31
N GLU A 326 23.13 12.68 3.50
CA GLU A 326 22.58 13.10 4.79
C GLU A 326 22.67 14.62 5.00
N ASP A 327 23.76 15.28 4.58
CA ASP A 327 23.95 16.72 4.68
C ASP A 327 22.90 17.50 3.88
N GLU A 328 22.59 17.12 2.64
CA GLU A 328 21.56 17.80 1.85
C GLU A 328 20.14 17.55 2.39
N TYR A 329 19.88 16.35 2.93
CA TYR A 329 18.62 16.11 3.64
C TYR A 329 18.50 17.04 4.85
N HIS A 330 19.57 17.20 5.64
CA HIS A 330 19.58 18.11 6.79
C HIS A 330 19.39 19.57 6.39
N GLU A 331 20.02 20.03 5.31
CA GLU A 331 19.80 21.38 4.78
C GLU A 331 18.34 21.59 4.39
N GLN A 332 17.75 20.63 3.67
CA GLN A 332 16.34 20.69 3.28
C GLN A 332 15.39 20.66 4.49
N TYR A 333 15.71 19.92 5.55
CA TYR A 333 14.92 19.90 6.78
C TYR A 333 15.04 21.18 7.61
N SER A 334 16.23 21.78 7.60
CA SER A 334 16.55 22.94 8.44
C SER A 334 16.01 24.23 7.85
N ASP A 335 15.85 24.30 6.52
CA ASP A 335 15.30 25.46 5.82
C ASP A 335 13.76 25.37 5.66
N PRO A 336 12.97 26.12 6.46
CA PRO A 336 11.51 26.13 6.35
C PRO A 336 11.02 26.82 5.06
N HIS A 337 11.88 27.62 4.41
CA HIS A 337 11.58 28.36 3.18
C HIS A 337 12.06 27.63 1.93
N ASN A 338 12.56 26.41 2.07
CA ASN A 338 12.98 25.61 0.94
C ASN A 338 11.82 25.39 -0.05
N ASN A 339 12.02 25.78 -1.31
CA ASN A 339 10.97 25.73 -2.34
C ASN A 339 10.42 24.33 -2.59
N ALA A 340 11.25 23.30 -2.47
CA ALA A 340 10.79 21.91 -2.61
C ALA A 340 9.87 21.51 -1.44
N THR A 341 10.17 21.96 -0.22
CA THR A 341 9.30 21.78 0.96
C THR A 341 7.97 22.51 0.78
N LEU A 342 8.00 23.80 0.42
CA LEU A 342 6.80 24.62 0.27
C LEU A 342 5.88 24.13 -0.86
N THR A 343 6.46 23.69 -1.98
CA THR A 343 5.72 23.14 -3.13
C THR A 343 4.94 21.89 -2.72
N GLN A 344 5.59 20.96 -2.02
CA GLN A 344 4.96 19.73 -1.56
C GLN A 344 3.87 20.01 -0.51
N GLN A 345 4.11 20.90 0.45
CA GLN A 345 3.09 21.29 1.43
C GLN A 345 1.87 21.91 0.75
N LYS A 346 2.08 22.86 -0.18
CA LYS A 346 0.99 23.48 -0.93
C LYS A 346 0.19 22.44 -1.73
N ALA A 347 0.88 21.50 -2.37
CA ALA A 347 0.22 20.42 -3.11
C ALA A 347 -0.68 19.57 -2.21
N LEU A 348 -0.20 19.17 -1.02
CA LEU A 348 -1.00 18.42 -0.05
C LEU A 348 -2.20 19.22 0.49
N GLU A 349 -2.03 20.52 0.72
CA GLU A 349 -3.08 21.38 1.29
C GLU A 349 -4.20 21.71 0.27
N THR A 350 -3.85 21.89 -1.00
CA THR A 350 -4.78 22.48 -2.00
C THR A 350 -5.27 21.49 -3.06
N SER A 351 -4.59 20.37 -3.25
CA SER A 351 -4.81 19.48 -4.38
C SER A 351 -4.99 18.01 -3.98
N THR A 352 -5.56 17.23 -4.89
CA THR A 352 -5.56 15.77 -4.79
C THR A 352 -4.25 15.26 -5.38
N CYS A 353 -3.51 14.49 -4.59
CA CYS A 353 -2.19 14.00 -4.97
C CYS A 353 -2.25 12.51 -5.30
N LEU A 354 -1.72 12.13 -6.46
CA LEU A 354 -1.59 10.73 -6.88
C LEU A 354 -0.12 10.35 -6.98
N TYR A 355 0.31 9.44 -6.11
CA TYR A 355 1.68 8.97 -5.98
C TYR A 355 1.89 7.70 -6.83
N VAL A 356 2.89 7.73 -7.70
CA VAL A 356 3.15 6.71 -8.73
C VAL A 356 4.64 6.35 -8.70
N GLY A 357 4.95 5.06 -8.59
CA GLY A 357 6.35 4.59 -8.51
C GLY A 357 7.08 5.04 -7.24
N ILE A 358 6.34 5.39 -6.18
CA ILE A 358 6.87 5.83 -4.88
C ILE A 358 6.68 4.72 -3.85
N SER A 359 7.75 4.41 -3.09
CA SER A 359 7.70 3.44 -1.97
C SER A 359 6.99 3.98 -0.72
N PHE A 360 6.95 5.32 -0.58
CA PHE A 360 6.47 6.05 0.61
C PHE A 360 7.31 5.77 1.87
N THR A 361 8.60 5.53 1.66
CA THR A 361 9.59 5.28 2.74
C THR A 361 10.50 6.48 2.98
N ASP A 362 10.39 7.52 2.16
CA ASP A 362 11.20 8.74 2.28
C ASP A 362 10.82 9.51 3.56
N PRO A 363 11.78 9.79 4.47
CA PRO A 363 11.48 10.49 5.72
C PRO A 363 10.94 11.91 5.53
N ASN A 364 11.38 12.64 4.49
CA ASN A 364 10.92 13.99 4.22
C ASN A 364 9.45 14.00 3.81
N MET A 365 9.10 13.13 2.86
CA MET A 365 7.73 12.94 2.41
C MET A 365 6.79 12.59 3.56
N ARG A 366 7.16 11.64 4.42
CA ARG A 366 6.36 11.23 5.59
C ARG A 366 6.24 12.37 6.60
N ARG A 367 7.32 13.10 6.87
CA ARG A 367 7.31 14.30 7.74
C ARG A 367 6.33 15.37 7.23
N LEU A 368 6.31 15.61 5.92
CA LEU A 368 5.39 16.58 5.31
C LEU A 368 3.93 16.14 5.42
N ALA A 369 3.66 14.86 5.18
CA ALA A 369 2.33 14.28 5.36
C ALA A 369 1.87 14.32 6.83
N ASP A 370 2.77 14.08 7.79
CA ASP A 370 2.50 14.21 9.22
C ASP A 370 2.07 15.64 9.59
N VAL A 371 2.78 16.65 9.07
CA VAL A 371 2.44 18.06 9.29
C VAL A 371 1.05 18.37 8.73
N TYR A 372 0.76 17.87 7.52
CA TYR A 372 -0.55 18.01 6.89
C TYR A 372 -1.65 17.39 7.77
N ILE A 373 -1.51 16.13 8.19
CA ILE A 373 -2.54 15.48 9.01
C ILE A 373 -2.73 16.16 10.35
N LYS A 374 -1.65 16.55 11.04
CA LYS A 374 -1.73 17.26 12.32
C LYS A 374 -2.53 18.55 12.24
N ARG A 375 -2.39 19.32 11.15
CA ARG A 375 -3.19 20.54 10.92
C ARG A 375 -4.68 20.27 10.72
N HIS A 376 -5.03 19.05 10.35
CA HIS A 376 -6.37 18.64 9.97
C HIS A 376 -7.05 17.66 10.95
N GLN A 377 -6.42 17.34 12.09
CA GLN A 377 -6.92 16.37 13.08
C GLN A 377 -8.33 16.69 13.60
N ASN A 378 -8.72 17.96 13.61
CA ASN A 378 -10.04 18.40 14.08
C ASN A 378 -11.15 18.26 13.01
N CYS A 379 -10.80 17.88 11.78
CA CYS A 379 -11.74 17.64 10.69
C CYS A 379 -11.83 16.13 10.46
N LYS A 380 -13.05 15.58 10.33
CA LYS A 380 -13.24 14.22 9.78
C LYS A 380 -12.83 14.24 8.29
N ILE A 381 -11.54 14.20 8.01
CA ILE A 381 -11.03 14.25 6.65
C ILE A 381 -11.06 12.85 6.07
N ASN A 382 -11.94 12.62 5.12
CA ASN A 382 -11.79 11.48 4.22
C ASN A 382 -10.46 11.63 3.48
N PRO A 383 -9.63 10.57 3.38
CA PRO A 383 -8.37 10.61 2.64
C PRO A 383 -8.56 11.21 1.24
N ARG A 384 -7.71 12.19 0.90
CA ARG A 384 -7.75 12.94 -0.36
C ARG A 384 -6.59 12.63 -1.30
N HIS A 385 -5.58 11.90 -0.80
CA HIS A 385 -4.39 11.54 -1.56
C HIS A 385 -4.32 10.03 -1.75
N TYR A 386 -3.65 9.60 -2.82
CA TYR A 386 -3.66 8.21 -3.25
C TYR A 386 -2.25 7.73 -3.58
N LEU A 387 -1.96 6.49 -3.20
CA LEU A 387 -0.70 5.78 -3.47
C LEU A 387 -0.97 4.59 -4.35
N ILE A 388 -0.35 4.50 -5.52
CA ILE A 388 -0.39 3.27 -6.32
C ILE A 388 0.76 2.37 -5.87
N LYS A 389 0.43 1.17 -5.40
CA LYS A 389 1.41 0.15 -5.01
C LYS A 389 1.14 -1.19 -5.68
N GLN A 390 2.22 -1.85 -6.10
CA GLN A 390 2.14 -3.23 -6.56
C GLN A 390 1.97 -4.17 -5.36
N LYS A 391 1.05 -5.14 -5.46
CA LYS A 391 0.90 -6.16 -4.43
C LYS A 391 2.22 -6.93 -4.24
N PRO A 392 2.60 -7.25 -3.00
CA PRO A 392 3.78 -8.08 -2.74
C PRO A 392 3.69 -9.40 -3.51
N ARG A 393 4.78 -9.77 -4.20
CA ARG A 393 4.84 -11.02 -4.95
C ARG A 393 5.01 -12.22 -4.01
N THR A 394 4.39 -13.34 -4.37
CA THR A 394 4.60 -14.63 -3.72
C THR A 394 6.01 -15.13 -4.00
N ASN A 395 6.79 -15.40 -2.96
CA ASN A 395 8.05 -16.14 -3.07
C ASN A 395 7.75 -17.63 -3.30
N LEU A 396 8.20 -18.15 -4.44
CA LEU A 396 8.00 -19.54 -4.87
C LEU A 396 8.70 -20.56 -3.96
N ASN A 397 9.77 -20.15 -3.25
CA ASN A 397 10.56 -21.01 -2.36
C ASN A 397 10.12 -20.88 -0.90
N TRP A 398 8.84 -20.60 -0.65
CA TRP A 398 8.33 -20.43 0.71
C TRP A 398 8.13 -21.79 1.40
N GLU A 399 9.08 -22.18 2.23
CA GLU A 399 9.08 -23.45 2.98
C GLU A 399 8.83 -23.23 4.49
N HIS A 400 7.73 -22.55 4.84
CA HIS A 400 7.30 -22.47 6.24
C HIS A 400 6.01 -23.25 6.45
N CYS A 401 6.09 -24.32 7.25
CA CYS A 401 4.96 -25.19 7.59
C CYS A 401 3.86 -24.52 8.42
N PHE A 402 4.19 -23.49 9.20
CA PHE A 402 3.26 -22.85 10.14
C PHE A 402 2.74 -21.47 9.68
N LEU A 403 3.49 -20.79 8.82
CA LEU A 403 3.16 -19.43 8.36
C LEU A 403 2.78 -19.49 6.89
N SER A 404 1.50 -19.27 6.60
CA SER A 404 1.05 -19.13 5.21
C SER A 404 1.58 -17.83 4.63
N GLN A 405 2.31 -17.92 3.52
CA GLN A 405 2.81 -16.75 2.79
C GLN A 405 1.68 -15.76 2.48
N LYS A 406 0.56 -16.25 1.92
CA LYS A 406 -0.61 -15.41 1.61
C LYS A 406 -1.04 -14.59 2.83
N LYS A 407 -1.04 -15.17 4.04
CA LYS A 407 -1.39 -14.44 5.26
C LYS A 407 -0.38 -13.36 5.61
N VAL A 408 0.91 -13.66 5.52
CA VAL A 408 1.97 -12.68 5.78
C VAL A 408 1.86 -11.50 4.83
N LEU A 409 1.67 -11.76 3.53
CA LEU A 409 1.50 -10.70 2.53
C LEU A 409 0.24 -9.86 2.79
N GLU A 410 -0.89 -10.49 3.14
CA GLU A 410 -2.12 -9.78 3.52
C GLU A 410 -1.96 -8.91 4.76
N GLN A 411 -1.21 -9.38 5.76
CA GLN A 411 -0.89 -8.57 6.95
C GLN A 411 0.02 -7.39 6.60
N ILE A 412 1.03 -7.60 5.75
CA ILE A 412 1.90 -6.51 5.28
C ILE A 412 1.07 -5.46 4.55
N MET A 413 0.21 -5.88 3.61
CA MET A 413 -0.69 -4.97 2.90
C MET A 413 -1.59 -4.21 3.85
N PHE A 414 -2.20 -4.88 4.84
CA PHE A 414 -3.02 -4.23 5.86
C PHE A 414 -2.25 -3.18 6.68
N LEU A 415 -1.03 -3.50 7.09
CA LEU A 415 -0.18 -2.56 7.82
C LEU A 415 0.21 -1.36 6.96
N GLU A 416 0.53 -1.57 5.68
CA GLU A 416 0.78 -0.46 4.76
C GLU A 416 -0.46 0.40 4.52
N GLU A 417 -1.64 -0.21 4.40
CA GLU A 417 -2.92 0.49 4.24
C GLU A 417 -3.19 1.39 5.46
N ARG A 418 -2.99 0.86 6.68
CA ARG A 418 -3.12 1.61 7.94
C ARG A 418 -2.08 2.71 8.10
N ASP A 419 -0.83 2.42 7.74
CA ASP A 419 0.26 3.38 7.76
C ASP A 419 -0.06 4.55 6.83
N ALA A 420 -0.41 4.28 5.57
CA ALA A 420 -0.81 5.30 4.60
C ALA A 420 -2.00 6.14 5.06
N GLU A 421 -3.01 5.50 5.64
CA GLU A 421 -4.19 6.21 6.15
C GLU A 421 -3.89 7.12 7.33
N SER A 422 -2.92 6.75 8.18
CA SER A 422 -2.44 7.64 9.25
C SER A 422 -1.84 8.94 8.71
N PHE A 423 -1.38 8.94 7.45
CA PHE A 423 -0.90 10.11 6.71
C PHE A 423 -1.97 10.76 5.82
N GLY A 424 -3.22 10.28 5.83
CA GLY A 424 -4.32 10.80 5.01
C GLY A 424 -4.34 10.30 3.56
N PHE A 425 -3.66 9.17 3.30
CA PHE A 425 -3.60 8.54 2.00
C PHE A 425 -4.45 7.27 1.94
N ARG A 426 -4.87 6.89 0.73
CA ARG A 426 -5.40 5.55 0.45
C ARG A 426 -4.52 4.83 -0.57
N ILE A 427 -4.32 3.53 -0.38
CA ILE A 427 -3.56 2.71 -1.32
C ILE A 427 -4.49 2.14 -2.40
N ILE A 428 -4.06 2.27 -3.66
CA ILE A 428 -4.62 1.58 -4.82
C ILE A 428 -3.65 0.45 -5.17
N TRP A 429 -4.06 -0.78 -4.85
CA TRP A 429 -3.28 -1.96 -5.20
C TRP A 429 -3.44 -2.34 -6.68
N ILE A 430 -2.31 -2.65 -7.32
CA ILE A 430 -2.22 -3.24 -8.65
C ILE A 430 -1.46 -4.58 -8.56
N ASP A 431 -1.82 -5.54 -9.38
CA ASP A 431 -1.09 -6.81 -9.48
C ASP A 431 0.19 -6.62 -10.34
N GLU A 432 0.10 -5.82 -11.40
CA GLU A 432 1.23 -5.50 -12.28
C GLU A 432 1.30 -4.01 -12.65
N PHE A 433 2.52 -3.49 -12.87
CA PHE A 433 2.75 -2.09 -13.26
C PHE A 433 2.04 -1.70 -14.58
N ASN A 434 1.83 -2.65 -15.49
CA ASN A 434 1.11 -2.41 -16.75
C ASN A 434 -0.36 -1.99 -16.54
N GLU A 435 -0.96 -2.30 -15.38
CA GLU A 435 -2.31 -1.85 -15.03
C GLU A 435 -2.42 -0.33 -14.87
N ILE A 436 -1.30 0.38 -14.63
CA ILE A 436 -1.30 1.84 -14.52
C ILE A 436 -1.89 2.48 -15.79
N THR A 437 -1.60 1.92 -16.97
CA THR A 437 -2.14 2.39 -18.24
C THR A 437 -3.67 2.35 -18.25
N GLN A 438 -4.27 1.25 -17.80
CA GLN A 438 -5.73 1.16 -17.74
C GLN A 438 -6.31 2.04 -16.63
N LEU A 439 -5.67 2.06 -15.45
CA LEU A 439 -6.08 2.90 -14.33
C LEU A 439 -6.12 4.38 -14.71
N PHE A 440 -5.13 4.87 -15.46
CA PHE A 440 -5.08 6.27 -15.87
C PHE A 440 -6.10 6.59 -16.96
N LYS A 441 -6.40 5.64 -17.86
CA LYS A 441 -7.53 5.76 -18.79
C LYS A 441 -8.86 5.81 -18.06
N ASP A 442 -9.02 5.03 -17.00
CA ASP A 442 -10.23 5.04 -16.17
C ASP A 442 -10.37 6.36 -15.41
N ILE A 443 -9.27 6.91 -14.88
CA ILE A 443 -9.22 8.24 -14.26
C ILE A 443 -9.53 9.35 -15.28
N LYS A 444 -8.99 9.28 -16.51
CA LYS A 444 -9.21 10.30 -17.55
C LYS A 444 -10.65 10.32 -18.07
N ASN A 445 -11.28 9.14 -18.19
CA ASN A 445 -12.62 8.99 -18.77
C ASN A 445 -13.75 8.85 -17.72
N GLY A 446 -13.42 8.68 -16.44
CA GLY A 446 -14.41 8.43 -15.39
C GLY A 446 -15.04 7.03 -15.45
N ASN A 447 -14.36 6.05 -16.07
CA ASN A 447 -14.88 4.69 -16.20
C ASN A 447 -14.73 3.94 -14.87
N ILE A 448 -15.83 3.45 -14.32
CA ILE A 448 -15.82 2.57 -13.13
C ILE A 448 -16.20 1.18 -13.62
N ARG A 449 -15.28 0.21 -13.48
CA ARG A 449 -15.53 -1.21 -13.79
C ARG A 449 -15.71 -2.04 -12.54
#